data_AF-A0AAV5XSX3-F1
#
_entry.id   AF-A0AAV5XSX3-F1
#
_cell.length_a   1.000
_cell.length_b   1.000
_cell.length_c   1.000
_cell.angle_alpha   90.00
_cell.angle_beta   90.00
_cell.angle_gamma   90.00
#
_symmetry.space_group_name_H-M   'P 1'
#
loop_
_entity.id
_entity.type
_entity.pdbx_description
1 polymer ?
#
loop_
_entity_poly.entity_id
_entity_poly.type
_entity_poly.pdbx_seq_one_letter_code
_entity_poly.pdbx_strand_id
1 'polypeptide(L)'
;MSPRDDPSNSAAYLFIVARDRPDVLRAAQDRFADDETILILADRRQGERRQRAHPYEPDRRRNDRRRPLKFWEDLNARPCLVVPAQPQTAGGGPTRERSDAPGSGEGPDTDADIGGVEAQRRLDRWRHEGQRLLGEVIPRLLDEHERMRTRAEAAAQECQKLRVDLAALGQAIGVLRAENEALHAQRAVLGGSLEELKRLLEPVARALQGLEDKARWLRSA
;
A
#
# COMPACT_ATOMS: atom_id res chain seq x y z
N MET A 1 -37.59 -5.93 18.21
CA MET A 1 -36.81 -6.69 17.22
C MET A 1 -37.12 -6.08 15.86
N SER A 2 -36.30 -5.11 15.43
CA SER A 2 -36.50 -4.36 14.19
C SER A 2 -35.68 -4.98 13.05
N PRO A 3 -36.17 -4.91 11.80
CA PRO A 3 -35.47 -5.47 10.65
C PRO A 3 -34.19 -4.67 10.42
N ARG A 4 -33.10 -5.39 10.11
CA ARG A 4 -31.79 -4.83 9.79
C ARG A 4 -31.91 -3.81 8.64
N ASP A 5 -31.56 -2.56 8.92
CA ASP A 5 -31.16 -1.62 7.88
C ASP A 5 -29.89 -2.16 7.23
N ASP A 6 -30.03 -2.86 6.11
CA ASP A 6 -28.90 -3.24 5.28
C ASP A 6 -28.35 -1.94 4.64
N PRO A 7 -27.11 -1.50 4.95
CA PRO A 7 -26.54 -0.24 4.43
C PRO A 7 -26.39 -0.23 2.91
N SER A 8 -26.66 -1.35 2.24
CA SER A 8 -26.73 -1.46 0.79
C SER A 8 -27.92 -0.76 0.15
N ASN A 9 -28.93 -0.31 0.91
CA ASN A 9 -30.13 0.31 0.34
C ASN A 9 -30.06 1.84 0.20
N SER A 10 -29.07 2.48 0.85
CA SER A 10 -28.82 3.94 0.78
C SER A 10 -27.52 4.31 0.08
N ALA A 11 -26.59 3.37 -0.09
CA ALA A 11 -25.35 3.61 -0.82
C ALA A 11 -25.64 3.87 -2.31
N ALA A 12 -25.09 4.95 -2.86
CA ALA A 12 -25.16 5.28 -4.28
C ALA A 12 -24.02 4.62 -5.07
N TYR A 13 -22.90 4.31 -4.41
CA TYR A 13 -21.71 3.72 -5.02
C TYR A 13 -21.13 2.60 -4.16
N LEU A 14 -20.62 1.58 -4.83
CA LEU A 14 -19.92 0.45 -4.25
C LEU A 14 -18.45 0.50 -4.64
N PHE A 15 -17.57 0.60 -3.66
CA PHE A 15 -16.12 0.63 -3.83
C PHE A 15 -15.54 -0.76 -3.51
N ILE A 16 -15.19 -1.52 -4.55
CA ILE A 16 -14.68 -2.89 -4.43
C ILE A 16 -13.15 -2.87 -4.45
N VAL A 17 -12.51 -3.38 -3.39
CA VAL A 17 -11.03 -3.44 -3.27
C VAL A 17 -10.53 -4.85 -3.57
N ALA A 18 -9.40 -4.95 -4.26
CA ALA A 18 -8.73 -6.23 -4.52
C ALA A 18 -8.28 -6.91 -3.21
N ARG A 19 -8.46 -8.23 -3.11
CA ARG A 19 -8.21 -9.00 -1.86
C ARG A 19 -6.75 -8.96 -1.40
N ASP A 20 -5.81 -8.86 -2.33
CA ASP A 20 -4.37 -8.88 -2.08
C ASP A 20 -3.80 -7.50 -1.65
N ARG A 21 -4.67 -6.50 -1.48
CA ARG A 21 -4.31 -5.12 -1.13
C ARG A 21 -5.06 -4.61 0.11
N PRO A 22 -4.74 -5.13 1.31
CA PRO A 22 -5.35 -4.69 2.57
C PRO A 22 -4.94 -3.25 2.96
N ASP A 23 -3.80 -2.78 2.45
CA ASP A 23 -3.33 -1.40 2.52
C ASP A 23 -4.31 -0.42 1.87
N VAL A 24 -4.79 -0.76 0.67
CA VAL A 24 -5.77 0.04 -0.08
C VAL A 24 -7.15 0.01 0.60
N LEU A 25 -7.55 -1.15 1.13
CA LEU A 25 -8.81 -1.29 1.87
C LEU A 25 -8.84 -0.39 3.10
N ARG A 26 -7.75 -0.39 3.88
CA ARG A 26 -7.63 0.43 5.09
C ARG A 26 -7.60 1.92 4.77
N ALA A 27 -6.82 2.32 3.77
CA ALA A 27 -6.78 3.71 3.32
C ALA A 27 -8.14 4.19 2.80
N ALA A 28 -8.90 3.34 2.11
CA ALA A 28 -10.25 3.67 1.66
C ALA A 28 -11.23 3.79 2.84
N GLN A 29 -11.19 2.86 3.79
CA GLN A 29 -12.03 2.90 4.98
C GLN A 29 -11.78 4.15 5.83
N ASP A 30 -10.51 4.51 6.04
CA ASP A 30 -10.14 5.71 6.80
C ASP A 30 -10.53 7.00 6.06
N ARG A 31 -10.54 6.99 4.71
CA ARG A 31 -10.81 8.17 3.89
C ARG A 31 -12.30 8.44 3.66
N PHE A 32 -13.13 7.39 3.61
CA PHE A 32 -14.57 7.49 3.34
C PHE A 32 -15.43 7.06 4.54
N ALA A 33 -14.87 7.10 5.76
CA ALA A 33 -15.57 6.73 6.99
C ALA A 33 -16.86 7.54 7.21
N ASP A 34 -16.89 8.80 6.77
CA ASP A 34 -17.99 9.73 6.98
C ASP A 34 -18.97 9.82 5.78
N ASP A 35 -18.72 9.07 4.70
CA ASP A 35 -19.53 9.13 3.48
C ASP A 35 -20.44 7.89 3.36
N GLU A 36 -21.65 8.01 3.89
CA GLU A 36 -22.68 6.95 3.87
C GLU A 36 -23.14 6.58 2.44
N THR A 37 -22.80 7.39 1.43
CA THR A 37 -23.15 7.11 0.04
C THR A 37 -22.22 6.08 -0.62
N ILE A 38 -21.09 5.76 0.02
CA ILE A 38 -20.03 4.89 -0.51
C ILE A 38 -19.89 3.65 0.36
N LEU A 39 -20.33 2.51 -0.16
CA LEU A 39 -20.13 1.22 0.51
C LEU A 39 -18.81 0.59 0.05
N ILE A 40 -17.85 0.47 0.97
CA ILE A 40 -16.56 -0.17 0.71
C ILE A 40 -16.64 -1.67 0.98
N LEU A 41 -16.37 -2.50 -0.03
CA LEU A 41 -16.30 -3.95 0.10
C LEU A 41 -14.95 -4.47 -0.41
N ALA A 42 -14.35 -5.40 0.33
CA ALA A 42 -13.27 -6.22 -0.25
C ALA A 42 -13.89 -7.27 -1.19
N ASP A 43 -13.23 -7.57 -2.31
CA ASP A 43 -13.69 -8.64 -3.20
C ASP A 43 -13.61 -10.01 -2.49
N ARG A 44 -14.74 -10.70 -2.41
CA ARG A 44 -14.88 -12.03 -1.80
C ARG A 44 -15.15 -13.13 -2.82
N ARG A 45 -15.01 -12.87 -4.13
CA ARG A 45 -15.27 -13.86 -5.18
C ARG A 45 -14.21 -14.98 -5.15
N GLN A 46 -14.63 -16.13 -4.63
CA GLN A 46 -14.00 -17.47 -4.60
C GLN A 46 -13.02 -17.75 -3.44
N GLY A 47 -13.48 -18.56 -2.47
CA GLY A 47 -12.59 -19.15 -1.45
C GLY A 47 -13.19 -20.25 -0.58
N GLU A 48 -14.48 -20.25 -0.27
CA GLU A 48 -14.99 -21.15 0.80
C GLU A 48 -15.47 -22.54 0.35
N ARG A 49 -15.71 -22.78 -0.95
CA ARG A 49 -16.25 -24.09 -1.40
C ARG A 49 -15.22 -25.17 -1.73
N ARG A 50 -13.93 -24.95 -1.47
CA ARG A 50 -12.87 -25.97 -1.73
C ARG A 50 -12.05 -26.37 -0.51
N GLN A 51 -12.54 -26.13 0.71
CA GLN A 51 -11.93 -26.72 1.92
C GLN A 51 -12.68 -27.96 2.45
N ARG A 52 -13.80 -28.37 1.82
CA ARG A 52 -14.41 -29.67 2.09
C ARG A 52 -14.19 -30.59 0.91
N ALA A 53 -13.32 -31.59 1.10
CA ALA A 53 -13.15 -32.71 0.21
C ALA A 53 -14.46 -33.50 0.15
N HIS A 54 -15.27 -33.24 -0.87
CA HIS A 54 -16.31 -34.18 -1.27
C HIS A 54 -16.22 -34.34 -2.80
N PRO A 55 -15.90 -35.55 -3.30
CA PRO A 55 -15.95 -35.81 -4.73
C PRO A 55 -17.42 -35.84 -5.15
N TYR A 56 -17.84 -34.85 -5.92
CA TYR A 56 -19.16 -34.84 -6.56
C TYR A 56 -18.95 -34.84 -8.08
N GLU A 57 -19.51 -35.85 -8.74
CA GLU A 57 -19.43 -36.01 -10.19
C GLU A 57 -20.11 -34.85 -10.93
N PRO A 58 -19.54 -34.37 -12.04
CA PRO A 58 -20.04 -33.19 -12.73
C PRO A 58 -21.32 -33.49 -13.51
N ASP A 59 -22.46 -33.07 -12.97
CA ASP A 59 -23.71 -32.97 -13.72
C ASP A 59 -23.59 -31.88 -14.81
N ARG A 60 -23.89 -32.27 -16.05
CA ARG A 60 -23.67 -31.52 -17.29
C ARG A 60 -24.74 -30.45 -17.50
N ARG A 61 -24.69 -29.36 -16.73
CA ARG A 61 -25.40 -28.10 -17.05
C ARG A 61 -24.60 -26.89 -16.58
N ARG A 62 -23.49 -26.60 -17.26
CA ARG A 62 -22.52 -25.59 -16.81
C ARG A 62 -22.10 -24.62 -17.90
N ASN A 63 -23.06 -24.05 -18.64
CA ASN A 63 -22.68 -23.10 -19.70
C ASN A 63 -23.53 -21.83 -19.85
N ASP A 64 -24.24 -21.37 -18.80
CA ASP A 64 -25.15 -20.21 -19.01
C ASP A 64 -25.03 -19.03 -18.03
N ARG A 65 -23.99 -18.96 -17.17
CA ARG A 65 -23.82 -17.80 -16.25
C ARG A 65 -22.38 -17.38 -15.94
N ARG A 66 -21.44 -17.56 -16.86
CA ARG A 66 -20.05 -17.08 -16.67
C ARG A 66 -19.60 -16.31 -17.88
N ARG A 67 -20.07 -15.06 -17.99
CA ARG A 67 -19.44 -14.12 -18.92
C ARG A 67 -18.01 -13.88 -18.41
N PRO A 68 -16.98 -14.00 -19.26
CA PRO A 68 -15.63 -13.55 -18.91
C PRO A 68 -15.70 -12.09 -18.45
N LEU A 69 -15.08 -11.79 -17.30
CA LEU A 69 -14.89 -10.40 -16.86
C LEU A 69 -14.11 -9.69 -17.96
N LYS A 70 -14.56 -8.49 -18.34
CA LYS A 70 -13.80 -7.69 -19.29
C LYS A 70 -12.55 -7.14 -18.58
N PHE A 71 -11.47 -6.86 -19.30
CA PHE A 71 -10.20 -6.39 -18.71
C PHE A 71 -10.35 -5.20 -17.74
N TRP A 72 -11.33 -4.30 -17.97
CA TRP A 72 -11.61 -3.17 -17.09
C TRP A 72 -12.38 -3.51 -15.81
N GLU A 73 -12.85 -4.75 -15.67
CA GLU A 73 -13.54 -5.31 -14.48
C GLU A 73 -12.63 -6.28 -13.70
N ASP A 74 -11.38 -6.47 -14.14
CA ASP A 74 -10.45 -7.40 -13.51
C ASP A 74 -9.68 -6.73 -12.36
N LEU A 75 -10.02 -7.13 -11.13
CA LEU A 75 -9.37 -6.68 -9.90
C LEU A 75 -7.93 -7.19 -9.75
N ASN A 76 -7.49 -8.13 -10.58
CA ASN A 76 -6.07 -8.51 -10.65
C ASN A 76 -5.24 -7.47 -11.44
N ALA A 77 -5.87 -6.74 -12.36
CA ALA A 77 -5.23 -5.69 -13.16
C ALA A 77 -5.39 -4.29 -12.53
N ARG A 78 -6.38 -4.09 -11.65
CA ARG A 78 -6.67 -2.81 -10.99
C ARG A 78 -6.97 -3.01 -9.50
N PRO A 79 -6.34 -2.25 -8.59
CA PRO A 79 -6.45 -2.47 -7.15
C PRO A 79 -7.84 -2.16 -6.56
N CYS A 80 -8.70 -1.45 -7.30
CA CYS A 80 -10.08 -1.19 -6.91
C CYS A 80 -11.00 -0.94 -8.12
N LEU A 81 -12.30 -1.11 -7.90
CA LEU A 81 -13.37 -0.82 -8.86
C LEU A 81 -14.49 -0.04 -8.16
N VAL A 82 -15.05 0.96 -8.83
CA VAL A 82 -16.23 1.71 -8.34
C VAL A 82 -17.42 1.37 -9.23
N VAL A 83 -18.48 0.86 -8.62
CA VAL A 83 -19.71 0.47 -9.32
C VAL A 83 -20.87 1.27 -8.75
N PRO A 84 -21.71 1.93 -9.55
CA PRO A 84 -22.93 2.56 -9.03
C PRO A 84 -23.83 1.47 -8.44
N ALA A 85 -24.26 1.66 -7.19
CA ALA A 85 -25.24 0.80 -6.57
C ALA A 85 -26.59 1.12 -7.22
N GLN A 86 -26.99 0.34 -8.22
CA GLN A 86 -28.35 0.43 -8.72
C GLN A 86 -29.31 0.10 -7.56
N PRO A 87 -30.35 0.91 -7.31
CA PRO A 87 -31.45 0.44 -6.48
C PRO A 87 -31.98 -0.84 -7.14
N GLN A 88 -31.87 -1.95 -6.43
CA GLN A 88 -32.33 -3.24 -6.89
C GLN A 88 -33.85 -3.15 -7.04
N THR A 89 -34.34 -2.82 -8.24
CA THR A 89 -35.74 -3.09 -8.58
C THR A 89 -35.88 -4.61 -8.59
N ALA A 90 -36.46 -5.13 -7.52
CA ALA A 90 -36.85 -6.52 -7.43
C ALA A 90 -37.74 -6.87 -8.63
N GLY A 91 -37.31 -7.87 -9.41
CA GLY A 91 -38.17 -8.59 -10.37
C GLY A 91 -38.32 -7.94 -11.74
N GLY A 92 -37.61 -8.45 -12.74
CA GLY A 92 -37.82 -8.09 -14.13
C GLY A 92 -36.84 -8.74 -15.09
N GLY A 93 -36.69 -10.07 -15.01
CA GLY A 93 -36.08 -10.81 -16.12
C GLY A 93 -36.99 -10.72 -17.36
N PRO A 94 -36.45 -10.75 -18.59
CA PRO A 94 -37.28 -10.74 -19.78
C PRO A 94 -38.05 -12.06 -19.83
N THR A 95 -39.34 -12.00 -19.50
CA THR A 95 -40.28 -13.11 -19.70
C THR A 95 -40.30 -13.40 -21.19
N ARG A 96 -39.82 -14.59 -21.55
CA ARG A 96 -39.87 -15.14 -22.89
C ARG A 96 -41.35 -15.36 -23.21
N GLU A 97 -41.95 -14.45 -23.99
CA GLU A 97 -43.33 -14.55 -24.41
C GLU A 97 -43.54 -15.87 -25.15
N ARG A 98 -44.34 -16.72 -24.52
CA ARG A 98 -44.91 -17.91 -25.11
C ARG A 98 -46.14 -17.44 -25.87
N SER A 99 -46.08 -17.52 -27.19
CA SER A 99 -47.22 -17.21 -28.06
C SER A 99 -48.38 -18.14 -27.72
N ASP A 100 -49.49 -17.55 -27.26
CA ASP A 100 -50.82 -18.12 -27.36
C ASP A 100 -51.78 -16.93 -27.63
N ALA A 101 -52.27 -16.84 -28.87
CA ALA A 101 -53.45 -16.03 -29.21
C ALA A 101 -54.70 -16.72 -28.63
N PRO A 102 -55.79 -16.04 -28.25
CA PRO A 102 -56.60 -15.27 -29.20
C PRO A 102 -57.39 -14.05 -28.62
N GLY A 103 -58.04 -13.29 -29.51
CA GLY A 103 -59.29 -12.59 -29.19
C GLY A 103 -59.25 -11.08 -29.32
N SER A 104 -59.92 -10.59 -30.35
CA SER A 104 -60.13 -9.18 -30.69
C SER A 104 -60.85 -8.37 -29.61
N GLY A 105 -60.44 -7.12 -29.44
CA GLY A 105 -61.14 -6.10 -28.66
C GLY A 105 -60.39 -4.77 -28.73
N GLU A 106 -60.83 -3.88 -29.62
CA GLU A 106 -60.40 -2.49 -29.68
C GLU A 106 -60.76 -1.74 -28.38
N GLY A 107 -59.79 -1.00 -27.85
CA GLY A 107 -59.90 -0.07 -26.72
C GLY A 107 -58.63 0.78 -26.66
N PRO A 108 -58.72 2.07 -26.31
CA PRO A 108 -57.87 3.13 -26.84
C PRO A 108 -56.45 3.14 -26.27
N ASP A 109 -55.50 3.45 -27.17
CA ASP A 109 -54.09 3.73 -26.93
C ASP A 109 -53.89 4.74 -25.78
N THR A 110 -53.54 4.27 -24.58
CA THR A 110 -52.97 5.14 -23.54
C THR A 110 -51.91 4.46 -22.65
N ASP A 111 -51.43 3.28 -23.04
CA ASP A 111 -50.39 2.56 -22.28
C ASP A 111 -49.00 2.55 -22.98
N ALA A 112 -48.92 3.08 -24.21
CA ALA A 112 -47.69 3.05 -25.01
C ALA A 112 -46.69 4.18 -24.70
N ASP A 113 -47.10 5.25 -24.00
CA ASP A 113 -46.26 6.45 -23.82
C ASP A 113 -45.50 6.47 -22.48
N ILE A 114 -45.97 5.71 -21.47
CA ILE A 114 -45.34 5.67 -20.14
C ILE A 114 -43.96 4.99 -20.21
N GLY A 115 -43.83 3.92 -21.00
CA GLY A 115 -42.56 3.20 -21.18
C GLY A 115 -41.51 4.01 -21.96
N GLY A 116 -41.95 4.79 -22.95
CA GLY A 116 -41.08 5.69 -23.72
C GLY A 116 -40.56 6.85 -22.88
N VAL A 117 -41.44 7.49 -22.11
CA VAL A 117 -41.08 8.58 -21.18
C VAL A 117 -40.12 8.09 -20.09
N GLU A 118 -40.30 6.88 -19.55
CA GLU A 118 -39.40 6.33 -18.55
C GLU A 118 -38.02 5.94 -19.12
N ALA A 119 -37.99 5.37 -20.33
CA ALA A 119 -36.74 5.12 -21.05
C ALA A 119 -35.98 6.43 -21.34
N GLN A 120 -36.69 7.49 -21.74
CA GLN A 120 -36.12 8.81 -21.98
C GLN A 120 -35.53 9.42 -20.70
N ARG A 121 -36.28 9.38 -19.59
CA ARG A 121 -35.79 9.83 -18.27
C ARG A 121 -34.55 9.06 -17.83
N ARG A 122 -34.47 7.76 -18.13
CA ARG A 122 -33.29 6.93 -17.82
C ARG A 122 -32.09 7.33 -18.67
N LEU A 123 -32.28 7.59 -19.96
CA LEU A 123 -31.22 8.10 -20.84
C LEU A 123 -30.73 9.47 -20.38
N ASP A 124 -31.64 10.36 -19.99
CA ASP A 124 -31.27 11.67 -19.45
C ASP A 124 -30.44 11.54 -18.18
N ARG A 125 -30.85 10.70 -17.22
CA ARG A 125 -30.03 10.45 -16.02
C ARG A 125 -28.65 9.89 -16.37
N TRP A 126 -28.58 8.92 -17.28
CA TRP A 126 -27.30 8.36 -17.72
C TRP A 126 -26.41 9.40 -18.41
N ARG A 127 -27.00 10.28 -19.22
CA ARG A 127 -26.30 11.39 -19.87
C ARG A 127 -25.74 12.40 -18.87
N HIS A 128 -26.54 12.82 -17.89
CA HIS A 128 -26.10 13.76 -16.86
C HIS A 128 -25.00 13.17 -15.97
N GLU A 129 -25.16 11.91 -15.57
CA GLU A 129 -24.12 11.23 -14.79
C GLU A 129 -22.85 11.03 -15.61
N GLY A 130 -22.96 10.67 -16.90
CA GLY A 130 -21.82 10.59 -17.81
C GLY A 130 -21.09 11.93 -17.95
N GLN A 131 -21.82 13.04 -18.06
CA GLN A 131 -21.25 14.39 -18.10
C GLN A 131 -20.55 14.75 -16.79
N ARG A 132 -21.13 14.41 -15.63
CA ARG A 132 -20.50 14.65 -14.32
C ARG A 132 -19.21 13.85 -14.14
N LEU A 133 -19.25 12.56 -14.49
CA LEU A 133 -18.09 11.68 -14.36
C LEU A 133 -16.95 12.11 -15.28
N LEU A 134 -17.24 12.37 -16.56
CA LEU A 134 -16.22 12.76 -17.54
C LEU A 134 -15.73 14.19 -17.35
N GLY A 135 -16.62 15.11 -16.93
CA GLY A 135 -16.31 16.53 -16.83
C GLY A 135 -15.64 16.93 -15.52
N GLU A 136 -15.97 16.25 -14.41
CA GLU A 136 -15.52 16.69 -13.08
C GLU A 136 -14.77 15.59 -12.32
N VAL A 137 -15.34 14.40 -12.19
CA VAL A 137 -14.81 13.37 -11.28
C VAL A 137 -13.52 12.75 -11.84
N ILE A 138 -13.53 12.30 -13.09
CA ILE A 138 -12.37 11.64 -13.69
C ILE A 138 -11.17 12.60 -13.79
N PRO A 139 -11.32 13.84 -14.30
CA PRO A 139 -10.21 14.80 -14.31
C PRO A 139 -9.62 15.05 -12.91
N ARG A 140 -10.46 15.27 -11.89
CA ARG A 140 -9.99 15.49 -10.51
C ARG A 140 -9.20 14.30 -9.94
N LEU A 141 -9.64 13.08 -10.24
CA LEU A 141 -8.92 11.87 -9.81
C LEU A 141 -7.58 11.73 -10.53
N LEU A 142 -7.50 12.11 -11.80
CA LEU A 142 -6.24 12.12 -12.56
C LEU A 142 -5.28 13.18 -12.01
N ASP A 143 -5.75 14.39 -11.74
CA ASP A 143 -4.95 15.45 -11.13
C ASP A 143 -4.41 15.02 -9.75
N GLU A 144 -5.26 14.42 -8.93
CA GLU A 144 -4.85 13.94 -7.62
C GLU A 144 -3.85 12.78 -7.71
N HIS A 145 -4.08 11.84 -8.64
CA HIS A 145 -3.12 10.78 -8.90
C HIS A 145 -1.76 11.32 -9.36
N GLU A 146 -1.75 12.31 -10.25
CA GLU A 146 -0.50 12.96 -10.69
C GLU A 146 0.20 13.66 -9.54
N ARG A 147 -0.53 14.42 -8.70
CA ARG A 147 0.03 15.04 -7.49
C ARG A 147 0.64 14.01 -6.54
N MET A 148 -0.08 12.91 -6.29
CA MET A 148 0.40 11.84 -5.41
C MET A 148 1.64 11.17 -6.00
N ARG A 149 1.68 10.98 -7.32
CA ARG A 149 2.85 10.47 -8.03
C ARG A 149 4.05 11.40 -7.90
N THR A 150 3.89 12.70 -8.16
CA THR A 150 4.99 13.68 -8.01
C THR A 150 5.53 13.71 -6.58
N ARG A 151 4.65 13.66 -5.57
CA ARG A 151 5.06 13.59 -4.16
C ARG A 151 5.82 12.31 -3.84
N ALA A 152 5.38 11.17 -4.36
CA ALA A 152 6.06 9.89 -4.18
C ALA A 152 7.44 9.87 -4.85
N GLU A 153 7.55 10.42 -6.06
CA GLU A 153 8.82 10.56 -6.78
C GLU A 153 9.80 11.47 -6.03
N ALA A 154 9.34 12.62 -5.53
CA ALA A 154 10.16 13.53 -4.72
C ALA A 154 10.64 12.86 -3.42
N ALA A 155 9.75 12.19 -2.68
CA ALA A 155 10.11 11.47 -1.47
C ALA A 155 11.11 10.32 -1.74
N ALA A 156 10.97 9.63 -2.89
CA ALA A 156 11.91 8.60 -3.30
C ALA A 156 13.31 9.17 -3.62
N GLN A 157 13.37 10.33 -4.27
CA GLN A 157 14.61 11.06 -4.53
C GLN A 157 15.30 11.48 -3.23
N GLU A 158 14.55 12.04 -2.27
CA GLU A 158 15.07 12.39 -0.95
C GLU A 158 15.63 11.17 -0.21
N CYS A 159 14.89 10.06 -0.18
CA CYS A 159 15.36 8.82 0.41
C CYS A 159 16.64 8.30 -0.25
N GLN A 160 16.73 8.40 -1.57
CA GLN A 160 17.93 8.00 -2.31
C GLN A 160 19.13 8.88 -1.94
N LYS A 161 18.92 10.20 -1.86
CA LYS A 161 19.95 11.14 -1.41
C LYS A 161 20.46 10.79 0.00
N LEU A 162 19.55 10.60 0.96
CA LEU A 162 19.91 10.23 2.32
C LEU A 162 20.68 8.90 2.40
N ARG A 163 20.35 7.92 1.55
CA ARG A 163 21.11 6.66 1.48
C ARG A 163 22.54 6.87 0.99
N VAL A 164 22.74 7.71 -0.02
CA VAL A 164 24.07 8.07 -0.52
C VAL A 164 24.86 8.78 0.57
N ASP A 165 24.26 9.74 1.27
CA ASP A 165 24.90 10.48 2.35
C ASP A 165 25.28 9.55 3.52
N LEU A 166 24.39 8.64 3.92
CA LEU A 166 24.68 7.64 4.96
C LEU A 166 25.83 6.70 4.55
N ALA A 167 25.89 6.29 3.29
CA ALA A 167 26.99 5.47 2.79
C ALA A 167 28.32 6.25 2.83
N ALA A 168 28.33 7.52 2.41
CA ALA A 168 29.51 8.37 2.45
C ALA A 168 30.00 8.62 3.89
N LEU A 169 29.09 8.93 4.81
CA LEU A 169 29.42 9.10 6.24
C LEU A 169 29.93 7.79 6.86
N GLY A 170 29.34 6.65 6.50
CA GLY A 170 29.81 5.34 6.92
C GLY A 170 31.24 5.05 6.47
N GLN A 171 31.59 5.39 5.22
CA GLN A 171 32.96 5.28 4.71
C GLN A 171 33.93 6.20 5.48
N ALA A 172 33.54 7.46 5.71
CA ALA A 172 34.37 8.41 6.45
C ALA A 172 34.65 7.95 7.89
N ILE A 173 33.64 7.42 8.60
CA ILE A 173 33.80 6.82 9.92
C ILE A 173 34.76 5.63 9.86
N GLY A 174 34.65 4.79 8.82
CA GLY A 174 35.57 3.67 8.60
C GLY A 174 37.03 4.11 8.49
N VAL A 175 37.30 5.14 7.67
CA VAL A 175 38.64 5.72 7.50
C VAL A 175 39.17 6.27 8.83
N LEU A 176 38.39 7.09 9.52
CA LEU A 176 38.79 7.68 10.81
C LEU A 176 39.04 6.63 11.89
N ARG A 177 38.29 5.52 11.89
CA ARG A 177 38.53 4.40 12.82
C ARG A 177 39.85 3.71 12.51
N ALA A 178 40.14 3.42 11.24
CA ALA A 178 41.40 2.81 10.83
C ALA A 178 42.60 3.72 11.18
N GLU A 179 42.48 5.03 10.98
CA GLU A 179 43.50 6.00 11.40
C GLU A 179 43.70 6.00 12.92
N ASN A 180 42.63 6.00 13.71
CA ASN A 180 42.73 5.93 15.17
C ASN A 180 43.41 4.63 15.62
N GLU A 181 43.04 3.49 15.05
CA GLU A 181 43.67 2.21 15.35
C GLU A 181 45.17 2.22 15.02
N ALA A 182 45.56 2.79 13.88
CA ALA A 182 46.96 2.96 13.51
C ALA A 182 47.72 3.86 14.49
N LEU A 183 47.13 4.99 14.90
CA LEU A 183 47.73 5.88 15.89
C LEU A 183 47.85 5.22 17.27
N HIS A 184 46.85 4.45 17.69
CA HIS A 184 46.92 3.68 18.93
C HIS A 184 48.02 2.62 18.89
N ALA A 185 48.17 1.91 17.77
CA ALA A 185 49.26 0.95 17.57
C ALA A 185 50.63 1.65 17.62
N GLN A 186 50.81 2.80 16.96
CA GLN A 186 52.03 3.59 17.01
C GLN A 186 52.35 4.04 18.46
N ARG A 187 51.35 4.52 19.20
CA ARG A 187 51.53 4.93 20.61
C ARG A 187 51.91 3.75 21.50
N ALA A 188 51.38 2.56 21.26
CA ALA A 188 51.76 1.35 21.99
C ALA A 188 53.22 0.96 21.75
N VAL A 189 53.68 1.02 20.49
CA VAL A 189 55.10 0.78 20.13
C VAL A 189 56.03 1.79 20.81
N LEU A 190 55.69 3.08 20.73
CA LEU A 190 56.46 4.13 21.40
C LEU A 190 56.49 3.91 22.91
N GLY A 191 55.35 3.57 23.53
CA GLY A 191 55.27 3.23 24.95
C GLY A 191 56.20 2.07 25.32
N GLY A 192 56.21 1.00 24.52
CA GLY A 192 57.14 -0.12 24.71
C GLY A 192 58.61 0.29 24.61
N SER A 193 58.96 1.12 23.63
CA SER A 193 60.34 1.63 23.49
C SER A 193 60.78 2.51 24.67
N LEU A 194 59.88 3.34 25.20
CA LEU A 194 60.17 4.18 26.37
C LEU A 194 60.36 3.34 27.64
N GLU A 195 59.54 2.30 27.83
CA GLU A 195 59.69 1.40 28.97
C GLU A 195 61.00 0.60 28.88
N GLU A 196 61.41 0.19 27.67
CA GLU A 196 62.71 -0.46 27.46
C GLU A 196 63.88 0.49 27.74
N LEU A 197 63.81 1.74 27.25
CA LEU A 197 64.83 2.76 27.57
C LEU A 197 64.92 3.02 29.08
N LYS A 198 63.78 3.12 29.76
CA LYS A 198 63.72 3.26 31.21
C LYS A 198 64.38 2.07 31.91
N ARG A 199 64.05 0.84 31.49
CA ARG A 199 64.66 -0.40 32.01
C ARG A 199 66.19 -0.40 31.85
N LEU A 200 66.70 0.12 30.74
CA LEU A 200 68.14 0.22 30.47
C LEU A 200 68.83 1.36 31.25
N LEU A 201 68.12 2.45 31.54
CA LEU A 201 68.65 3.60 32.28
C LEU A 201 68.65 3.38 33.81
N GLU A 202 67.71 2.60 34.34
CA GLU A 202 67.57 2.31 35.78
C GLU A 202 68.87 1.83 36.46
N PRO A 203 69.68 0.93 35.87
CA PRO A 203 70.95 0.50 36.45
C PRO A 203 72.01 1.61 36.44
N VAL A 204 72.04 2.43 35.38
CA VAL A 204 73.00 3.54 35.26
C VAL A 204 72.71 4.60 36.32
N ALA A 205 71.43 4.96 36.50
CA ALA A 205 71.00 5.86 37.55
C ALA A 205 71.41 5.35 38.94
N ARG A 206 71.16 4.06 39.22
CA ARG A 206 71.59 3.42 40.48
C ARG A 206 73.11 3.43 40.68
N ALA A 207 73.88 3.19 39.62
CA ALA A 207 75.34 3.22 39.70
C ALA A 207 75.88 4.62 40.00
N LEU A 208 75.34 5.65 39.35
CA LEU A 208 75.69 7.05 39.61
C LEU A 208 75.38 7.43 41.07
N GLN A 209 74.20 7.04 41.56
CA GLN A 209 73.79 7.33 42.93
C GLN A 209 74.70 6.67 43.97
N GLY A 210 75.11 5.42 43.72
CA GLY A 210 76.09 4.72 44.56
C GLY A 210 77.48 5.40 44.57
N LEU A 211 77.92 5.96 43.43
CA LEU A 211 79.17 6.72 43.36
C LEU A 211 79.07 8.05 44.13
N GLU A 212 77.95 8.76 44.00
CA GLU A 212 77.69 9.99 44.76
C GLU A 212 77.68 9.76 46.26
N ASP A 213 77.01 8.70 46.72
CA ASP A 213 76.96 8.36 48.15
C ASP A 213 78.35 7.98 48.68
N LYS A 214 79.14 7.22 47.91
CA LYS A 214 80.54 6.91 48.25
C LYS A 214 81.41 8.17 48.33
N ALA A 215 81.28 9.08 47.37
CA ALA A 215 81.99 10.36 47.39
C ALA A 215 81.56 11.23 48.58
N ARG A 216 80.29 11.15 49.00
CA ARG A 216 79.78 11.85 50.20
C ARG A 216 80.39 11.28 51.48
N TRP A 217 80.43 9.95 51.61
CA TRP A 217 81.08 9.26 52.74
C TRP A 217 82.56 9.63 52.88
N LEU A 218 83.30 9.67 51.76
CA LEU A 218 84.72 10.05 51.74
C LEU A 218 84.98 11.51 52.13
N ARG A 219 84.00 12.41 51.96
CA ARG A 219 84.11 13.82 52.41
C ARG A 219 83.77 14.02 53.88
N SER A 220 83.12 13.05 54.51
CA SER A 220 82.71 13.10 55.93
C SER A 220 83.58 12.25 56.86
N ALA A 221 84.50 11.46 56.31
CA ALA A 221 85.50 10.67 57.03
C ALA A 221 86.82 11.43 57.14
#